data_AF-A0A2S5E8X1-F1
#
_entry.id   AF-A0A2S5E8X1-F1
#
_cell.length_a   1.000
_cell.length_b   1.000
_cell.length_c   1.000
_cell.angle_alpha   90.00
_cell.angle_beta   90.00
_cell.angle_gamma   90.00
#
_symmetry.space_group_name_H-M   'P 1'
#
loop_
_entity.id
_entity.type
_entity.pdbx_description
1 polymer ?
#
loop_
_entity_poly.entity_id
_entity_poly.type
_entity_poly.pdbx_seq_one_letter_code
_entity_poly.pdbx_strand_id
1 'polypeptide(L)' 'MELFIANRHAHQVLENRGIKVYKNFVGEFMTSLEMAGMSITLLKLDQELKELLDAPTDINLMK' A
#
# COMPACT_ATOMS: atom_id res chain seq x y z
N MET A 1 2.44 -14.40 3.22
CA MET A 1 1.02 -14.79 3.38
C MET A 1 0.28 -13.81 4.29
N GLU A 2 0.81 -13.54 5.49
CA GLU A 2 0.15 -12.68 6.49
C GLU A 2 -0.14 -11.25 6.01
N LEU A 3 0.81 -10.62 5.31
CA LEU A 3 0.61 -9.27 4.74
C LEU A 3 -0.58 -9.20 3.78
N PHE A 4 -0.84 -10.26 3.00
CA PHE A 4 -1.99 -10.30 2.09
C PHE A 4 -3.31 -10.47 2.83
N ILE A 5 -3.33 -11.24 3.93
CA ILE A 5 -4.51 -11.38 4.79
C ILE A 5 -4.84 -10.03 5.43
N ALA A 6 -3.83 -9.33 5.96
CA ALA A 6 -4.01 -8.01 6.53
C ALA A 6 -4.45 -6.97 5.48
N ASN A 7 -3.86 -6.98 4.29
CA ASN A 7 -4.27 -6.11 3.18
C ASN A 7 -5.73 -6.36 2.77
N ARG A 8 -6.18 -7.62 2.72
CA ARG A 8 -7.59 -7.96 2.43
C ARG A 8 -8.51 -7.36 3.48
N HIS A 9 -8.18 -7.50 4.77
CA HIS A 9 -8.99 -6.94 5.84
C HIS A 9 -9.02 -5.39 5.78
N ALA A 10 -7.87 -4.75 5.55
CA ALA A 10 -7.79 -3.31 5.36
C ALA A 10 -8.65 -2.83 4.19
N HIS A 11 -8.61 -3.53 3.05
CA HIS A 11 -9.46 -3.23 1.90
C HIS A 11 -10.94 -3.28 2.24
N GLN A 12 -11.40 -4.34 2.93
CA GLN A 12 -12.80 -4.46 3.35
C GLN A 12 -13.23 -3.30 4.26
N VAL A 13 -12.38 -2.89 5.20
CA VAL A 13 -12.65 -1.75 6.09
C VAL A 13 -12.77 -0.44 5.31
N LEU A 14 -11.90 -0.22 4.32
CA LEU A 14 -11.93 0.98 3.47
C LEU A 14 -13.17 1.00 2.56
N GLU A 15 -13.51 -0.14 1.95
CA GLU A 15 -14.67 -0.30 1.07
C GLU A 15 -15.98 -0.05 1.83
N ASN A 16 -16.12 -0.60 3.03
CA ASN A 16 -17.28 -0.35 3.91
C ASN A 16 -17.42 1.13 4.31
N ARG A 17 -16.35 1.92 4.21
CA ARG A 17 -16.33 3.36 4.44
C ARG A 17 -16.48 4.18 3.14
N GLY A 18 -16.71 3.53 1.99
CA GLY A 18 -16.81 4.18 0.69
C GLY A 18 -15.49 4.74 0.15
N ILE A 19 -14.34 4.30 0.69
CA ILE A 19 -13.02 4.77 0.27
C ILE A 19 -12.51 3.87 -0.86
N LYS A 20 -12.34 4.45 -2.05
CA LYS A 20 -11.75 3.75 -3.20
C LYS A 20 -10.23 3.71 -3.09
N VAL A 21 -9.66 2.52 -3.10
CA VAL A 21 -8.21 2.33 -3.21
C VAL A 21 -7.80 2.46 -4.68
N TYR A 22 -6.89 3.39 -4.97
CA TYR A 22 -6.37 3.62 -6.33
C TYR A 22 -5.29 2.61 -6.70
N LYS A 23 -4.33 2.42 -5.79
CA LYS A 23 -3.15 1.56 -5.94
C LYS A 23 -2.77 1.05 -4.55
N ASN A 24 -2.35 -0.20 -4.45
CA ASN A 24 -1.88 -0.79 -3.20
C ASN A 24 -0.54 -1.51 -3.41
N PHE A 25 0.26 -1.52 -2.36
CA PHE A 25 1.57 -2.16 -2.34
C PHE A 25 1.64 -3.05 -1.11
N VAL A 26 2.07 -4.30 -1.29
CA VAL A 26 2.18 -5.30 -0.22
C VAL A 26 3.57 -5.93 -0.31
N GLY A 27 4.38 -5.75 0.72
CA GLY A 27 5.76 -6.21 0.72
C GLY A 27 6.60 -5.56 1.82
N GLU A 28 7.90 -5.82 1.77
CA GLU A 28 8.89 -5.35 2.74
C GLU A 28 9.55 -4.05 2.25
N PHE A 29 8.84 -2.92 2.40
CA PHE A 29 9.33 -1.61 1.94
C PHE A 29 10.20 -0.89 2.98
N MET A 30 9.88 -1.08 4.27
CA MET A 30 10.61 -0.49 5.39
C MET A 30 10.56 -1.48 6.56
N THR A 31 11.66 -2.20 6.79
CA THR A 31 11.76 -3.25 7.81
C THR A 31 12.45 -2.73 9.08
N SER A 32 12.34 -3.49 10.17
CA SER A 32 13.00 -3.20 11.44
C SER A 32 13.78 -4.44 11.90
N LEU A 33 14.88 -4.73 11.20
CA LEU A 33 15.67 -5.96 11.39
C LEU A 33 14.75 -7.20 11.33
N GLU A 34 14.80 -8.06 12.35
CA GLU A 34 14.06 -9.32 12.46
C GLU A 34 12.70 -9.19 13.16
N MET A 35 12.14 -7.97 13.27
CA MET A 35 10.85 -7.78 13.94
C MET A 35 9.72 -8.47 13.19
N ALA A 36 9.01 -9.37 13.88
CA ALA A 36 7.74 -9.93 13.41
C ALA A 36 6.61 -8.91 13.61
N GLY A 37 6.29 -8.18 12.54
CA GLY A 37 5.18 -7.22 12.54
C GLY A 37 4.97 -6.57 11.19
N MET A 38 4.00 -5.66 11.12
CA MET A 38 3.69 -4.92 9.89
C MET A 38 3.13 -3.54 10.22
N SER A 39 3.21 -2.63 9.24
CA SER A 39 2.53 -1.35 9.26
C SER A 39 1.52 -1.25 8.11
N ILE A 40 0.48 -0.44 8.29
CA ILE A 40 -0.46 -0.06 7.23
C ILE A 40 -0.34 1.44 7.06
N THR A 41 -0.05 1.88 5.84
CA THR A 41 0.03 3.30 5.48
C THR A 41 -1.09 3.64 4.51
N LEU A 42 -1.79 4.74 4.77
CA LEU A 42 -2.82 5.29 3.88
C LEU A 42 -2.39 6.67 3.41
N LEU A 43 -2.37 6.86 2.09
CA LEU A 43 -2.10 8.15 1.46
C LEU A 43 -3.36 8.62 0.74
N LYS A 44 -3.90 9.78 1.15
CA LYS A 44 -5.00 10.41 0.42
C LYS A 44 -4.42 10.98 -0.87
N LEU A 45 -5.01 10.62 -2.00
CA LEU A 45 -4.58 11.06 -3.32
C LEU A 45 -5.52 12.14 -3.86
N ASP A 46 -4.93 13.17 -4.45
CA ASP A 46 -5.57 14.08 -5.39
C ASP A 46 -5.16 13.71 -6.84
N GLN A 47 -5.36 14.61 -7.78
CA GLN A 47 -5.04 14.36 -9.19
C GLN A 47 -3.52 14.37 -9.45
N GLU A 48 -2.81 15.37 -8.92
CA GLU A 48 -1.36 15.52 -9.09
C GLU A 48 -0.61 14.32 -8.47
N LEU A 49 -0.99 13.90 -7.26
CA LEU A 49 -0.36 12.78 -6.59
C LEU A 49 -0.57 11.44 -7.32
N LYS A 50 -1.68 11.26 -8.04
CA LYS A 50 -1.88 10.05 -8.88
C LYS A 50 -0.91 10.03 -10.04
N GLU A 51 -0.75 11.16 -10.72
CA GLU A 51 0.18 11.28 -11.85
C GLU A 51 1.62 11.05 -11.41
N LEU A 52 2.02 11.61 -10.27
CA LEU A 52 3.35 11.38 -9.69
C LEU A 52 3.54 9.92 -9.24
N LEU A 53 2.51 9.26 -8.72
CA LEU A 53 2.57 7.86 -8.28
C LEU A 53 2.67 6.85 -9.44
N ASP A 54 2.19 7.23 -10.63
CA ASP A 54 2.26 6.42 -11.85
C ASP A 54 3.42 6.78 -12.76
N ALA A 55 4.17 7.84 -12.44
CA ALA A 55 5.37 8.21 -13.16
C ALA A 55 6.38 7.04 -13.21
N PRO A 56 7.06 6.82 -14.35
CA PRO A 56 8.01 5.72 -14.48
C PRO A 56 9.18 5.89 -13.51
N THR A 57 9.62 4.79 -12.90
CA THR A 57 10.81 4.75 -12.03
C THR A 57 11.65 3.53 -12.34
N ASP A 58 12.97 3.65 -12.17
CA ASP A 58 13.93 2.60 -12.53
C ASP A 58 14.27 1.63 -11.39
N ILE A 59 13.47 1.61 -10.31
CA ILE A 59 13.74 0.76 -9.15
C ILE A 59 13.00 -0.57 -9.22
N ASN A 60 13.67 -1.65 -8.78
CA ASN A 60 13.12 -3.01 -8.81
C ASN A 60 12.29 -3.38 -7.57
N LEU A 61 11.88 -2.40 -6.77
CA LEU A 61 11.08 -2.61 -5.56
C LEU A 61 9.57 -2.71 -5.83
N MET A 62 9.12 -2.21 -6.99
CA MET A 62 7.69 -2.12 -7.34
C MET A 62 7.29 -3.07 -8.49
N LYS A 63 8.15 -4.03 -8.86
CA LYS A 63 7.84 -5.08 -9.84
C LYS A 63 7.24 -6.32 -9.19
#